data_AF-A0A958DLP4-F1
#
_entry.id   AF-A0A958DLP4-F1
#
_cell.length_a   1.000
_cell.length_b   1.000
_cell.length_c   1.000
_cell.angle_alpha   90.00
_cell.angle_beta   90.00
_cell.angle_gamma   90.00
#
_symmetry.space_group_name_H-M   'P 1'
#
loop_
_entity.id
_entity.type
_entity.pdbx_description
1 polymer ?
#
loop_
_entity_poly.entity_id
_entity_poly.type
_entity_poly.pdbx_seq_one_letter_code
_entity_poly.pdbx_strand_id
1 'polypeptide(L)'
;FAGLVDIVILGATEVDVNFNANVVTHSDGVLLHGIGGWQNCLFSKNVILPLPLFRDRVPVIRDEVTTLCGPGELIDIIVTERGIAVNPRREDLLERLKNSTLPIKSIAQLKAEAEQICGIPDPAPFTEKVVAVVKWVDGTVIDVVRQVRAS
;
A
#
# COMPACT_ATOMS: atom_id res chain seq x y z
N PHE A 1 8.32 -21.49 1.24
CA PHE A 1 7.21 -21.56 0.26
C PHE A 1 7.09 -20.27 -0.54
N ALA A 2 6.84 -19.11 0.08
CA ALA A 2 6.67 -17.84 -0.67
C ALA A 2 7.88 -17.42 -1.54
N GLY A 3 9.12 -17.65 -1.10
CA GLY A 3 10.31 -17.39 -1.93
C GLY A 3 10.46 -18.29 -3.18
N LEU A 4 9.60 -19.29 -3.35
CA LEU A 4 9.53 -20.12 -4.56
C LEU A 4 8.45 -19.64 -5.54
N VAL A 5 7.66 -18.63 -5.16
CA VAL A 5 6.57 -18.09 -5.98
C VAL A 5 7.14 -16.97 -6.85
N ASP A 6 6.93 -17.07 -8.16
CA ASP A 6 7.42 -16.06 -9.12
C ASP A 6 6.60 -14.77 -9.09
N ILE A 7 5.27 -14.88 -8.94
CA ILE A 7 4.36 -13.73 -8.95
C ILE A 7 3.28 -13.91 -7.89
N VAL A 8 3.01 -12.86 -7.13
CA VAL A 8 1.83 -12.76 -6.26
C VAL A 8 1.03 -11.51 -6.61
N ILE A 9 -0.30 -11.65 -6.56
CA ILE A 9 -1.25 -10.56 -6.71
C ILE A 9 -2.04 -10.45 -5.41
N LEU A 10 -2.00 -9.28 -4.78
CA LEU A 10 -2.61 -9.00 -3.47
C LEU A 10 -3.42 -7.70 -3.50
N GLY A 11 -4.22 -7.44 -2.47
CA GLY A 11 -4.87 -6.14 -2.27
C GLY A 11 -4.16 -5.30 -1.21
N ALA A 12 -4.51 -4.01 -1.14
CA ALA A 12 -4.14 -3.11 -0.05
C ALA A 12 -5.29 -2.15 0.29
N THR A 13 -5.43 -1.77 1.56
CA THR A 13 -6.35 -0.71 1.98
C THR A 13 -5.78 0.66 1.63
N GLU A 14 -4.47 0.84 1.80
CA GLU A 14 -3.71 2.04 1.42
C GLU A 14 -2.33 1.64 0.89
N VAL A 15 -1.75 2.49 0.05
CA VAL A 15 -0.33 2.47 -0.31
C VAL A 15 0.21 3.88 -0.21
N ASP A 16 1.50 4.06 0.05
CA ASP A 16 2.11 5.38 0.04
C ASP A 16 3.08 5.59 -1.14
N VAL A 17 3.56 6.82 -1.31
CA VAL A 17 4.52 7.19 -2.36
C VAL A 17 5.86 6.44 -2.29
N ASN A 18 6.15 5.80 -1.16
CA ASN A 18 7.32 4.94 -0.96
C ASN A 18 7.00 3.46 -1.17
N PHE A 19 5.81 3.15 -1.71
CA PHE A 19 5.28 1.81 -1.95
C PHE A 19 4.98 1.02 -0.66
N ASN A 20 5.06 1.61 0.54
CA ASN A 20 4.59 0.90 1.72
C ASN A 20 3.10 0.65 1.60
N ALA A 21 2.62 -0.45 2.18
CA ALA A 21 1.22 -0.81 2.10
C ALA A 21 0.60 -1.13 3.45
N ASN A 22 -0.67 -0.77 3.56
CA ASN A 22 -1.58 -1.07 4.65
C ASN A 22 -2.61 -2.10 4.17
N VAL A 23 -2.99 -3.02 5.06
CA VAL A 23 -4.09 -3.97 4.83
C VAL A 23 -5.04 -4.11 6.02
N VAL A 24 -4.76 -3.46 7.15
CA VAL A 24 -5.45 -3.74 8.42
C VAL A 24 -6.38 -2.62 8.86
N THR A 25 -5.96 -1.37 8.68
CA THR A 25 -6.76 -0.20 9.00
C THR A 25 -7.38 0.39 7.74
N HIS A 26 -8.56 0.98 7.89
CA HIS A 26 -9.14 1.88 6.89
C HIS A 26 -8.51 3.27 7.05
N SER A 27 -8.79 4.16 6.11
CA SER A 27 -8.29 5.54 6.14
C SER A 27 -8.86 6.40 7.27
N ASP A 28 -9.91 5.94 7.97
CA ASP A 28 -10.42 6.55 9.21
C ASP A 28 -9.65 6.06 10.46
N GLY A 29 -8.64 5.21 10.28
CA GLY A 29 -7.81 4.65 11.34
C GLY A 29 -8.39 3.44 12.06
N VAL A 30 -9.59 2.98 11.70
CA VAL A 30 -10.23 1.86 12.38
C VAL A 30 -9.62 0.54 11.90
N LEU A 31 -9.20 -0.30 12.85
CA LEU A 31 -8.73 -1.66 12.61
C LEU A 31 -9.91 -2.58 12.26
N LEU A 32 -10.04 -2.99 11.00
CA LEU A 32 -11.19 -3.74 10.50
C LEU A 32 -10.82 -5.02 9.75
N HIS A 33 -9.54 -5.26 9.49
CA HIS A 33 -9.08 -6.43 8.73
C HIS A 33 -7.92 -7.13 9.42
N GLY A 34 -7.79 -8.43 9.14
CA GLY A 34 -6.61 -9.21 9.54
C GLY A 34 -5.52 -9.18 8.47
N ILE A 35 -4.25 -9.23 8.88
CA ILE A 35 -3.10 -9.32 7.94
C ILE A 35 -3.12 -10.62 7.14
N GLY A 36 -3.48 -11.74 7.78
CA GLY A 36 -3.42 -13.06 7.16
C GLY A 36 -2.01 -13.42 6.67
N GLY A 37 -1.94 -14.19 5.59
CA GLY A 37 -0.67 -14.55 4.93
C GLY A 37 -0.09 -13.46 4.02
N TRP A 38 -0.66 -12.26 4.02
CA TRP A 38 -0.30 -11.19 3.10
C TRP A 38 1.19 -10.84 3.17
N GLN A 39 1.74 -10.66 4.38
CA GLN A 39 3.17 -10.40 4.60
C GLN A 39 4.05 -11.57 4.13
N ASN A 40 3.62 -12.82 4.33
CA ASN A 40 4.40 -13.97 3.87
C ASN A 40 4.49 -14.00 2.34
N CYS A 41 3.45 -13.58 1.63
CA CYS A 41 3.44 -13.55 0.18
C CYS A 41 4.36 -12.47 -0.41
N LEU A 42 4.72 -11.43 0.36
CA LEU A 42 5.62 -10.37 -0.10
C LEU A 42 7.05 -10.86 -0.40
N PHE A 43 7.43 -12.08 0.02
CA PHE A 43 8.71 -12.69 -0.34
C PHE A 43 8.73 -13.29 -1.76
N SER A 44 7.67 -13.12 -2.57
CA SER A 44 7.66 -13.51 -3.97
C SER A 44 8.63 -12.67 -4.81
N LYS A 45 9.04 -13.16 -5.98
CA LYS A 45 9.95 -12.43 -6.88
C LYS A 45 9.30 -11.20 -7.55
N ASN A 46 7.97 -11.17 -7.63
CA ASN A 46 7.22 -10.04 -8.17
C ASN A 46 5.88 -9.88 -7.46
N VAL A 47 5.73 -8.78 -6.71
CA VAL A 47 4.55 -8.44 -5.92
C VAL A 47 3.76 -7.34 -6.61
N ILE A 48 2.51 -7.66 -6.96
CA ILE A 48 1.61 -6.73 -7.65
C ILE A 48 0.41 -6.44 -6.75
N LEU A 49 0.13 -5.15 -6.53
CA LEU A 49 -1.01 -4.65 -5.76
C LEU A 49 -2.04 -3.97 -6.67
N PRO A 50 -3.03 -4.70 -7.21
CA PRO A 50 -4.24 -4.08 -7.77
C PRO A 50 -5.09 -3.44 -6.67
N LEU A 51 -5.36 -2.13 -6.84
CA LEU A 51 -6.24 -1.35 -5.98
C LEU A 51 -6.92 -0.25 -6.80
N PRO A 52 -8.15 0.16 -6.48
CA PRO A 52 -8.72 1.35 -7.10
C PRO A 52 -7.94 2.58 -6.65
N LEU A 53 -7.85 3.62 -7.50
CA LEU A 53 -7.14 4.85 -7.12
C LEU A 53 -7.78 5.54 -5.90
N PHE A 54 -9.09 5.41 -5.77
CA PHE A 54 -9.88 5.89 -4.64
C PHE A 54 -11.04 4.93 -4.36
N ARG A 55 -11.50 4.90 -3.11
CA ARG A 55 -12.75 4.24 -2.71
C ARG A 55 -13.72 5.31 -2.25
N ASP A 56 -14.86 5.43 -2.91
CA ASP A 56 -15.79 6.56 -2.78
C ASP A 56 -15.10 7.91 -3.01
N ARG A 57 -14.84 8.68 -1.94
CA ARG A 57 -14.11 9.96 -1.98
C ARG A 57 -12.80 9.91 -1.19
N VAL A 58 -12.24 8.73 -1.02
CA VAL A 58 -11.04 8.50 -0.21
C VAL A 58 -9.91 7.99 -1.11
N PRO A 59 -8.85 8.80 -1.33
CA PRO A 59 -7.63 8.34 -2.00
C PRO A 59 -7.02 7.12 -1.32
N VAL A 60 -6.61 6.14 -2.11
CA VAL A 60 -5.92 4.95 -1.61
C VAL A 60 -4.41 5.16 -1.59
N ILE A 61 -3.88 6.00 -2.48
CA ILE A 61 -2.47 6.39 -2.49
C ILE A 61 -2.28 7.62 -1.59
N ARG A 62 -1.44 7.49 -0.57
CA ARG A 62 -1.17 8.49 0.48
C ARG A 62 0.26 9.00 0.46
N ASP A 63 0.55 10.04 1.22
CA ASP A 63 1.93 10.45 1.50
C ASP A 63 2.62 9.42 2.42
N GLU A 64 1.88 8.94 3.42
CA GLU A 64 2.29 7.86 4.33
C GLU A 64 1.05 7.01 4.63
N VAL A 65 1.25 5.69 4.74
CA VAL A 65 0.15 4.79 5.12
C VAL A 65 -0.25 4.99 6.58
N THR A 66 -1.54 4.83 6.89
CA THR A 66 -2.04 4.94 8.27
C THR A 66 -1.45 3.86 9.19
N THR A 67 -1.15 2.70 8.63
CA THR A 67 -0.52 1.59 9.36
C THR A 67 0.39 0.81 8.41
N LEU A 68 1.68 0.74 8.73
CA LEU A 68 2.67 0.00 7.96
C LEU A 68 2.49 -1.51 8.17
N CYS A 69 2.02 -2.20 7.14
CA CYS A 69 1.93 -3.67 7.12
C CYS A 69 3.00 -4.32 6.26
N GLY A 70 3.40 -3.66 5.17
CA GLY A 70 4.41 -4.14 4.23
C GLY A 70 5.37 -3.03 3.83
N PRO A 71 6.68 -3.19 4.08
CA PRO A 71 7.70 -2.26 3.60
C PRO A 71 7.68 -2.18 2.07
N GLY A 72 7.77 -0.96 1.55
CA GLY A 72 7.66 -0.72 0.10
C GLY A 72 8.79 -1.30 -0.73
N GLU A 73 9.91 -1.68 -0.13
CA GLU A 73 10.99 -2.39 -0.82
C GLU A 73 10.60 -3.79 -1.29
N LEU A 74 9.52 -4.35 -0.76
CA LEU A 74 8.98 -5.68 -1.12
C LEU A 74 7.77 -5.59 -2.06
N ILE A 75 7.41 -4.39 -2.51
CA ILE A 75 6.24 -4.17 -3.38
C ILE A 75 6.73 -3.62 -4.70
N ASP A 76 6.49 -4.36 -5.77
CA ASP A 76 7.11 -4.09 -7.07
C ASP A 76 6.22 -3.25 -7.99
N ILE A 77 4.91 -3.51 -7.98
CA ILE A 77 3.97 -2.86 -8.90
C ILE A 77 2.67 -2.54 -8.17
N ILE A 78 2.17 -1.32 -8.34
CA ILE A 78 0.81 -0.91 -7.96
C ILE A 78 0.01 -0.69 -9.25
N VAL A 79 -1.17 -1.32 -9.34
CA VAL A 79 -2.04 -1.24 -10.51
C VAL A 79 -3.35 -0.58 -10.09
N THR A 80 -3.73 0.46 -10.80
CA THR A 80 -5.01 1.15 -10.63
C THR A 80 -5.77 1.23 -11.94
N GLU A 81 -7.04 1.61 -11.89
CA GLU A 81 -7.83 1.90 -13.10
C GLU A 81 -7.33 3.15 -13.86
N ARG A 82 -6.42 3.94 -13.27
CA ARG A 82 -5.85 5.17 -13.85
C ARG A 82 -4.41 5.01 -14.34
N GLY A 83 -3.77 3.86 -14.08
CA GLY A 83 -2.40 3.60 -14.50
C GLY A 83 -1.67 2.62 -13.60
N ILE A 84 -0.44 2.32 -14.01
CA ILE A 84 0.43 1.35 -13.35
C ILE A 84 1.66 2.08 -12.85
N ALA A 85 1.92 1.99 -11.55
CA ALA A 85 3.17 2.45 -10.95
C ALA A 85 4.09 1.27 -10.70
N VAL A 86 5.27 1.30 -11.31
CA VAL A 86 6.35 0.34 -11.05
C VAL A 86 7.29 0.97 -10.04
N ASN A 87 7.69 0.20 -9.03
CA ASN A 87 8.63 0.65 -8.02
C ASN A 87 9.95 1.04 -8.69
N PRO A 88 10.50 2.24 -8.45
CA PRO A 88 11.77 2.67 -9.03
C PRO A 88 12.95 1.71 -8.76
N ARG A 89 12.87 0.90 -7.69
CA ARG A 89 13.87 -0.14 -7.38
C ARG A 89 13.88 -1.30 -8.37
N ARG A 90 12.84 -1.45 -9.19
CA ARG A 90 12.68 -2.51 -10.20
C ARG A 90 13.06 -2.02 -11.59
N GLU A 91 14.31 -1.63 -11.74
CA GLU A 91 14.91 -1.20 -13.01
C GLU A 91 14.74 -2.24 -14.12
N ASP A 92 14.76 -3.52 -13.76
CA ASP A 92 14.52 -4.64 -14.68
C ASP A 92 13.11 -4.62 -15.28
N LEU A 93 12.10 -4.28 -14.48
CA LEU A 93 10.72 -4.16 -14.93
C LEU A 93 10.51 -2.87 -15.73
N LEU A 94 11.08 -1.76 -15.26
CA LEU A 94 11.00 -0.46 -15.94
C LEU A 94 11.57 -0.55 -17.37
N GLU A 95 12.74 -1.17 -17.53
CA GLU A 95 13.36 -1.31 -18.85
C GLU A 95 12.54 -2.22 -19.77
N ARG A 96 12.00 -3.32 -19.25
CA ARG A 96 11.11 -4.22 -20.02
C ARG A 96 9.79 -3.55 -20.44
N LEU A 97 9.30 -2.60 -19.66
CA LEU A 97 8.01 -1.95 -19.89
C LEU A 97 8.11 -0.63 -20.68
N LYS A 98 9.32 -0.10 -20.89
CA LYS A 98 9.58 1.21 -21.50
C LYS A 98 8.91 1.45 -22.85
N ASN A 99 8.82 0.41 -23.69
CA ASN A 99 8.19 0.48 -25.02
C ASN A 99 6.84 -0.23 -25.08
N SER A 100 6.23 -0.52 -23.93
CA SER A 100 4.90 -1.10 -23.87
C SER A 100 3.83 -0.04 -24.13
N THR A 101 2.63 -0.48 -24.50
CA THR A 101 1.44 0.38 -24.60
C THR A 101 0.71 0.54 -23.25
N LEU A 102 1.30 0.03 -22.16
CA LEU A 102 0.69 0.11 -20.84
C LEU A 102 0.77 1.53 -20.29
N PRO A 103 -0.25 1.99 -19.54
CA PRO A 103 -0.29 3.33 -18.97
C PRO A 103 0.60 3.43 -17.73
N ILE A 104 1.92 3.38 -17.93
CA ILE A 104 2.89 3.51 -16.85
C ILE A 104 2.93 4.96 -16.36
N LYS A 105 2.76 5.15 -15.05
CA LYS A 105 2.82 6.44 -14.36
C LYS A 105 3.71 6.31 -13.14
N SER A 106 4.29 7.41 -12.68
CA SER A 106 4.86 7.45 -11.33
C SER A 106 3.74 7.36 -10.28
N ILE A 107 4.07 6.81 -9.11
CA ILE A 107 3.11 6.76 -7.99
C ILE A 107 2.67 8.16 -7.55
N ALA A 108 3.55 9.16 -7.66
CA ALA A 108 3.25 10.56 -7.38
C ALA A 108 2.22 11.15 -8.36
N GLN A 109 2.28 10.78 -9.65
CA GLN A 109 1.25 11.19 -10.63
C GLN A 109 -0.11 10.57 -10.32
N LEU A 110 -0.14 9.29 -9.94
CA LEU A 110 -1.38 8.64 -9.52
C LEU A 110 -1.95 9.30 -8.26
N LYS A 111 -1.09 9.57 -7.25
CA LYS A 111 -1.49 10.31 -6.04
C LYS A 111 -2.09 11.67 -6.37
N ALA A 112 -1.41 12.48 -7.18
CA ALA A 112 -1.89 13.81 -7.56
C ALA A 112 -3.24 13.74 -8.29
N GLU A 113 -3.45 12.75 -9.16
CA GLU A 113 -4.75 12.51 -9.81
C GLU A 113 -5.85 12.14 -8.79
N ALA A 114 -5.53 11.32 -7.79
CA ALA A 114 -6.46 10.97 -6.72
C ALA A 114 -6.87 12.20 -5.89
N GLU A 115 -5.90 13.02 -5.50
CA GLU A 115 -6.11 14.23 -4.70
C GLU A 115 -6.88 15.31 -5.46
N GLN A 116 -6.71 15.40 -6.78
CA GLN A 116 -7.52 16.28 -7.63
C GLN A 116 -9.00 15.89 -7.65
N ILE A 117 -9.30 14.60 -7.54
CA ILE A 117 -10.67 14.07 -7.60
C ILE A 117 -11.34 14.11 -6.22
N CYS A 118 -10.61 13.67 -5.20
CA CYS A 118 -11.16 13.44 -3.86
C CYS A 118 -10.88 14.58 -2.88
N GLY A 119 -9.92 15.45 -3.17
CA GLY A 119 -9.29 16.32 -2.19
C GLY A 119 -8.22 15.58 -1.37
N ILE A 120 -7.53 16.33 -0.51
CA ILE A 120 -6.57 15.79 0.45
C ILE A 120 -7.33 15.47 1.74
N PRO A 121 -7.35 14.21 2.20
CA PRO A 121 -8.08 13.84 3.41
C PRO A 121 -7.37 14.33 4.67
N ASP A 122 -8.15 14.75 5.66
CA ASP A 122 -7.60 14.99 7.00
C ASP A 122 -7.09 13.68 7.62
N PRO A 123 -5.97 13.71 8.37
CA PRO A 123 -5.50 12.55 9.11
C PRO A 123 -6.52 12.09 10.15
N ALA A 124 -6.61 10.78 10.37
CA ALA A 124 -7.47 10.22 11.41
C ALA A 124 -7.05 10.73 12.81
N PRO A 125 -8.00 11.12 13.68
CA PRO A 125 -7.69 11.71 14.98
C PRO A 125 -7.31 10.60 15.98
N PHE A 126 -6.02 10.35 16.17
CA PHE A 126 -5.56 9.34 17.12
C PHE A 126 -5.36 9.88 18.56
N THR A 127 -5.44 8.96 19.51
CA THR A 127 -4.92 9.14 20.88
C THR A 127 -3.54 8.50 21.01
N GLU A 128 -2.89 8.67 22.17
CA GLU A 128 -1.62 7.98 22.45
C GLU A 128 -1.79 6.49 22.80
N LYS A 129 -3.03 6.01 23.00
CA LYS A 129 -3.26 4.63 23.41
C LYS A 129 -3.04 3.67 22.25
N VAL A 130 -2.05 2.78 22.39
CA VAL A 130 -1.84 1.65 21.48
C VAL A 130 -2.91 0.57 21.72
N VAL A 131 -3.55 0.10 20.65
CA VAL A 131 -4.60 -0.94 20.70
C VAL A 131 -4.19 -2.24 20.02
N ALA A 132 -3.23 -2.19 19.10
CA ALA A 132 -2.63 -3.38 18.48
C ALA A 132 -1.19 -3.10 18.05
N VAL A 133 -0.42 -4.16 17.83
CA VAL A 133 0.96 -4.10 17.34
C VAL A 133 1.04 -4.86 16.03
N VAL A 134 1.64 -4.24 15.02
CA VAL A 134 1.94 -4.89 13.74
C VAL A 134 3.36 -5.46 13.82
N LYS A 135 3.43 -6.79 13.85
CA LYS A 135 4.69 -7.51 13.76
C LYS A 135 4.95 -7.91 12.32
N TRP A 136 6.21 -7.95 11.97
CA TRP A 136 6.72 -8.64 10.81
C TRP A 136 6.75 -10.16 11.04
N VAL A 137 7.01 -10.91 9.97
CA VAL A 137 6.99 -12.38 9.99
C VAL A 137 8.01 -13.00 10.94
N ASP A 138 9.10 -12.30 11.24
CA ASP A 138 10.16 -12.73 12.16
C ASP A 138 9.89 -12.30 13.62
N GLY A 139 8.80 -11.58 13.86
CA GLY A 139 8.42 -11.06 15.18
C GLY A 139 8.88 -9.63 15.45
N THR A 140 9.67 -9.01 14.56
CA THR A 140 10.05 -7.59 14.67
C THR A 140 8.81 -6.71 14.67
N VAL A 141 8.71 -5.73 15.57
CA VAL A 141 7.62 -4.76 15.55
C VAL A 141 7.93 -3.71 14.48
N ILE A 142 7.05 -3.58 13.49
CA ILE A 142 7.21 -2.60 12.40
C ILE A 142 6.29 -1.40 12.56
N ASP A 143 5.16 -1.57 13.26
CA ASP A 143 4.24 -0.47 13.54
C ASP A 143 3.27 -0.80 14.68
N VAL A 144 2.47 0.18 15.09
CA VAL A 144 1.40 0.06 16.08
C VAL A 144 0.12 0.73 15.59
N VAL A 145 -1.03 0.15 15.94
CA VAL A 145 -2.33 0.78 15.72
C VAL A 145 -2.73 1.53 16.98
N ARG A 146 -3.12 2.80 16.82
CA ARG A 146 -3.55 3.67 17.91
C ARG A 146 -5.07 3.81 17.94
N GLN A 147 -5.62 4.02 19.14
CA GLN A 147 -7.05 4.23 19.31
C GLN A 147 -7.47 5.54 18.62
N VAL A 148 -8.47 5.45 17.73
CA VAL A 148 -9.17 6.60 17.15
C VAL A 148 -9.98 7.30 18.25
N ARG A 149 -9.92 8.64 18.30
CA ARG A 149 -10.75 9.45 19.21
C ARG A 149 -12.21 9.25 18.86
N ALA A 150 -13.03 8.91 19.84
CA ALA A 150 -14.48 8.94 19.66
C ALA A 150 -14.92 10.40 19.48
N SER A 151 -15.71 10.65 18.45
CA SER A 151 -16.39 11.91 18.19
C SER A 151 -17.45 12.22 19.24
#